data_AF-A0AAV0WND2-F1
#
_entry.id   AF-A0AAV0WND2-F1
#
_cell.length_a   1.000
_cell.length_b   1.000
_cell.length_c   1.000
_cell.angle_alpha   90.00
_cell.angle_beta   90.00
_cell.angle_gamma   90.00
#
_symmetry.space_group_name_H-M   'P 1'
#
loop_
_entity.id
_entity.type
_entity.pdbx_description
1 polymer ?
#
loop_
_entity_poly.entity_id
_entity_poly.type
_entity_poly.pdbx_seq_one_letter_code
_entity_poly.pdbx_strand_id
1 'polypeptide(L)'
;MTVVSSFNFGPDYIRKLHKTATKESSGKFTKLYIRKLQKDKYNRQQNSIKSKLIFGPSTGSQTNKLKPFSGPDKDYGDLCNELGCGELPISQEDLEQRQITILNNLKLSVQEINLLERKTIDQAKSDDWHRERKHRLTASNFGRVCKLRSNTPRINTIKYILYSEVFTPKTAAMT
;
A
#
# COMPACT_ATOMS: atom_id res chain seq x y z
N MET A 1 -24.50 25.39 24.33
CA MET A 1 -24.94 24.81 23.04
C MET A 1 -24.12 25.24 21.81
N THR A 2 -22.95 25.87 21.95
CA THR A 2 -22.18 26.40 20.80
C THR A 2 -21.12 25.44 20.22
N VAL A 3 -20.68 24.44 20.99
CA VAL A 3 -19.61 23.53 20.58
C VAL A 3 -20.07 22.58 19.46
N VAL A 4 -21.27 22.01 19.58
CA VAL A 4 -21.82 21.03 18.63
C VAL A 4 -22.14 21.64 17.27
N SER A 5 -22.66 22.87 17.22
CA SER A 5 -22.98 23.55 15.96
C SER A 5 -21.74 23.94 15.16
N SER A 6 -20.61 24.18 15.83
CA SER A 6 -19.36 24.55 15.15
C SER A 6 -18.71 23.43 14.34
N PHE A 7 -18.93 22.16 14.73
CA PHE A 7 -18.31 21.02 14.07
C PHE A 7 -18.85 20.81 12.64
N ASN A 8 -20.13 21.14 12.41
CA ASN A 8 -20.79 20.94 11.13
C ASN A 8 -20.66 22.16 10.19
N PHE A 9 -20.66 23.39 10.73
CA PHE A 9 -20.68 24.62 9.92
C PHE A 9 -19.34 25.38 9.87
N GLY A 10 -18.35 24.93 10.64
CA GLY A 10 -16.98 25.47 10.61
C GLY A 10 -16.74 26.69 11.52
N PRO A 11 -15.48 27.15 11.60
CA PRO A 11 -15.06 28.15 12.59
C PRO A 11 -15.66 29.55 12.38
N ASP A 12 -15.97 29.93 11.13
CA ASP A 12 -16.57 31.23 10.82
C ASP A 12 -18.04 31.33 11.27
N TYR A 13 -18.72 30.17 11.40
CA TYR A 13 -20.08 30.11 11.92
C TYR A 13 -20.15 30.58 13.38
N ILE A 14 -19.18 30.17 14.23
CA ILE A 14 -19.09 30.62 15.62
C ILE A 14 -18.98 32.15 15.68
N ARG A 15 -18.13 32.74 14.83
CA ARG A 15 -17.95 34.20 14.77
C ARG A 15 -19.23 34.91 14.39
N LYS A 16 -19.94 34.39 13.38
CA LYS A 16 -21.19 34.97 12.89
C LYS A 16 -22.28 34.91 13.95
N LEU A 17 -22.45 33.75 14.60
CA LEU A 17 -23.42 33.55 15.68
C LEU A 17 -23.16 34.50 16.86
N HIS A 18 -21.90 34.59 17.31
CA HIS A 18 -21.55 35.52 18.39
C HIS A 18 -21.86 36.97 18.00
N LYS A 19 -21.45 37.39 16.79
CA LYS A 19 -21.70 38.75 16.31
C LYS A 19 -23.19 39.07 16.18
N THR A 20 -24.02 38.12 15.80
CA THR A 20 -25.47 38.32 15.74
C THR A 20 -26.10 38.38 17.13
N ALA A 21 -25.62 37.57 18.08
CA ALA A 21 -26.18 37.49 19.43
C ALA A 21 -25.78 38.69 20.30
N THR A 22 -24.51 39.10 20.28
CA THR A 22 -23.98 40.14 21.17
C THR A 22 -23.82 41.49 20.49
N LYS A 23 -24.05 41.58 19.17
CA LYS A 23 -23.73 42.75 18.31
C LYS A 23 -22.26 43.19 18.35
N GLU A 24 -21.40 42.42 19.01
CA GLU A 24 -19.98 42.69 19.20
C GLU A 24 -19.11 41.61 18.54
N SER A 25 -17.86 41.97 18.24
CA SER A 25 -16.90 41.01 17.68
C SER A 25 -16.52 39.95 18.72
N SER A 26 -16.24 38.73 18.27
CA SER A 26 -15.79 37.67 19.17
C SER A 26 -14.49 38.03 19.90
N GLY A 27 -14.34 37.55 21.13
CA GLY A 27 -13.17 37.82 21.97
C GLY A 27 -11.85 37.29 21.40
N LYS A 28 -10.73 37.73 22.01
CA LYS A 28 -9.35 37.39 21.59
C LYS A 28 -9.15 35.88 21.44
N PHE A 29 -9.63 35.08 22.39
CA PHE A 29 -9.48 33.62 22.39
C PHE A 29 -10.23 32.95 21.23
N THR A 30 -11.47 33.35 20.96
CA THR A 30 -12.25 32.82 19.83
C THR A 30 -11.58 33.16 18.50
N LYS A 31 -11.05 34.39 18.35
CA LYS A 31 -10.30 34.80 17.16
C LYS A 31 -9.02 33.96 16.97
N LEU A 32 -8.28 33.67 18.05
CA LEU A 32 -7.10 32.81 18.00
C LEU A 32 -7.44 31.38 17.59
N TYR A 33 -8.53 30.82 18.15
CA TYR A 33 -9.03 29.49 17.79
C TYR A 33 -9.40 29.39 16.31
N ILE A 34 -10.17 30.35 15.78
CA ILE A 34 -10.53 30.42 14.36
C ILE A 34 -9.28 30.49 13.48
N ARG A 35 -8.30 31.34 13.86
CA ARG A 35 -7.04 31.50 13.13
C ARG A 35 -6.24 30.20 13.07
N LYS A 36 -6.19 29.45 14.16
CA LYS A 36 -5.53 28.12 14.22
C LYS A 36 -6.17 27.15 13.22
N LEU A 37 -7.50 27.05 13.23
CA LEU A 37 -8.21 26.15 12.31
C LEU A 37 -8.04 26.53 10.84
N GLN A 38 -8.02 27.84 10.53
CA GLN A 38 -7.75 28.33 9.17
C GLN A 38 -6.31 28.00 8.73
N LYS A 39 -5.33 28.16 9.63
CA LYS A 39 -3.93 27.78 9.36
C LYS A 39 -3.77 26.28 9.12
N ASP A 40 -4.44 25.45 9.92
CA ASP A 40 -4.42 23.99 9.74
C ASP A 40 -5.04 23.56 8.42
N LYS A 41 -6.15 24.19 8.01
CA LYS A 41 -6.77 23.97 6.69
C LYS A 41 -5.83 24.36 5.54
N TYR A 42 -5.18 25.51 5.64
CA TYR A 42 -4.19 25.96 4.65
C TYR A 42 -3.01 24.98 4.55
N ASN A 43 -2.48 24.53 5.68
CA ASN A 43 -1.38 23.56 5.72
C ASN A 43 -1.78 22.21 5.12
N ARG A 44 -3.01 21.72 5.37
CA ARG A 44 -3.53 20.49 4.75
C ARG A 44 -3.65 20.64 3.23
N GLN A 45 -4.13 21.78 2.73
CA GLN A 45 -4.19 22.06 1.29
C GLN A 45 -2.79 22.12 0.67
N GLN A 46 -1.87 22.84 1.30
CA GLN A 46 -0.47 22.90 0.88
C GLN A 46 0.20 21.53 0.85
N ASN A 47 0.01 20.70 1.88
CA ASN A 47 0.58 19.35 1.92
C ASN A 47 -0.07 18.41 0.90
N SER A 48 -1.37 18.56 0.62
CA SER A 48 -2.05 17.85 -0.47
C SER A 48 -1.55 18.26 -1.86
N ILE A 49 -1.19 19.52 -2.04
CA ILE A 49 -0.57 20.02 -3.29
C ILE A 49 0.87 19.54 -3.38
N LYS A 50 1.65 19.56 -2.28
CA LYS A 50 3.03 19.06 -2.25
C LYS A 50 3.10 17.54 -2.47
N SER A 51 2.17 16.75 -1.92
CA SER A 51 2.08 15.32 -2.20
C SER A 51 1.69 15.02 -3.66
N LYS A 52 1.05 15.98 -4.36
CA LYS A 52 0.80 15.91 -5.81
C LYS A 52 1.98 16.39 -6.65
N LEU A 53 2.98 17.07 -6.07
CA LEU A 53 4.18 17.54 -6.77
C LEU A 53 5.38 16.57 -6.65
N ILE A 54 5.30 15.56 -5.77
CA ILE A 54 6.30 14.49 -5.69
C ILE A 54 6.16 13.52 -6.89
N PHE A 55 4.99 13.48 -7.53
CA PHE A 55 4.84 12.97 -8.90
C PHE A 55 4.74 14.18 -9.82
N GLY A 56 5.70 14.34 -10.75
CA GLY A 56 5.85 15.55 -11.58
C GLY A 56 4.60 15.95 -12.39
N PRO A 57 4.58 17.17 -12.97
CA PRO A 57 3.42 17.67 -13.67
C PRO A 57 3.21 16.89 -14.96
N SER A 58 2.11 16.14 -15.06
CA SER A 58 1.64 15.70 -16.36
C SER A 58 1.11 16.92 -17.11
N THR A 59 1.77 17.22 -18.22
CA THR A 59 1.26 18.12 -19.24
C THR A 59 -0.14 17.66 -19.66
N GLY A 60 -1.16 18.47 -19.40
CA GLY A 60 -2.52 18.14 -19.83
C GLY A 60 -3.60 18.91 -19.10
N SER A 61 -3.74 20.20 -19.44
CA SER A 61 -5.01 20.91 -19.26
C SER A 61 -6.11 20.15 -20.02
N GLN A 62 -7.00 19.47 -19.31
CA GLN A 62 -8.27 18.99 -19.85
C GLN A 62 -9.37 19.32 -18.84
N THR A 63 -10.10 20.37 -19.19
CA THR A 63 -11.38 20.79 -18.65
C THR A 63 -12.34 19.61 -18.44
N ASN A 64 -13.14 19.71 -17.38
CA ASN A 64 -14.28 18.86 -17.05
C ASN A 64 -15.02 18.27 -18.27
N LYS A 65 -14.63 17.08 -18.68
CA LYS A 65 -15.49 16.12 -19.35
C LYS A 65 -15.41 14.84 -18.53
N LEU A 66 -16.57 14.31 -18.15
CA LEU A 66 -16.69 13.01 -17.50
C LEU A 66 -15.77 12.03 -18.23
N LYS A 67 -14.70 11.58 -17.57
CA LYS A 67 -13.79 10.61 -18.18
C LYS A 67 -14.64 9.41 -18.56
N PRO A 68 -14.73 9.01 -19.84
CA PRO A 68 -15.21 7.67 -20.14
C PRO A 68 -14.26 6.75 -19.39
N PHE A 69 -14.79 5.70 -18.79
CA PHE A 69 -13.99 4.66 -18.14
C PHE A 69 -12.89 4.24 -19.12
N SER A 70 -11.68 4.78 -18.94
CA SER A 70 -10.54 4.39 -19.76
C SER A 70 -10.20 3.01 -19.26
N GLY A 71 -10.46 2.02 -20.12
CA GLY A 71 -9.96 0.68 -19.94
C GLY A 71 -8.44 0.68 -19.76
N PRO A 72 -7.87 -0.49 -19.41
CA PRO A 72 -6.43 -0.64 -19.23
C PRO A 72 -5.63 -0.06 -20.42
N ASP A 73 -4.45 0.45 -20.11
CA ASP A 73 -3.50 1.01 -21.07
C ASP A 73 -3.22 0.01 -22.22
N LYS A 74 -3.09 0.54 -23.44
CA LYS A 74 -2.93 -0.22 -24.69
C LYS A 74 -1.66 -1.08 -24.71
N ASP A 75 -0.67 -0.69 -23.91
CA ASP A 75 0.58 -1.42 -23.71
C ASP A 75 0.53 -2.30 -22.43
N TYR A 76 -0.62 -2.33 -21.74
CA TYR A 76 -0.83 -3.08 -20.50
C TYR A 76 -1.49 -4.43 -20.76
N GLY A 77 -0.65 -5.37 -21.19
CA GLY A 77 -1.01 -6.76 -21.37
C GLY A 77 -0.71 -7.22 -22.77
N ASP A 78 0.54 -7.60 -23.02
CA ASP A 78 0.84 -8.47 -24.14
C ASP A 78 0.99 -9.91 -23.65
N LEU A 79 0.19 -10.75 -24.30
CA LEU A 79 0.07 -12.18 -24.10
C LEU A 79 1.37 -12.86 -24.57
N CYS A 80 1.65 -14.02 -23.99
CA CYS A 80 2.44 -15.04 -24.69
C CYS A 80 3.90 -14.72 -25.07
N ASN A 81 4.61 -13.86 -24.36
CA ASN A 81 6.05 -14.08 -24.28
C ASN A 81 6.30 -15.20 -23.27
N GLU A 82 6.18 -16.42 -23.80
CA GLU A 82 7.12 -17.51 -23.57
C GLU A 82 8.29 -16.97 -22.76
N LEU A 83 8.31 -17.36 -21.47
CA LEU A 83 9.39 -17.02 -20.58
C LEU A 83 10.68 -17.24 -21.37
N GLY A 84 11.45 -16.20 -21.68
CA GLY A 84 12.79 -16.31 -22.29
C GLY A 84 13.78 -17.07 -21.40
N CYS A 85 13.28 -17.87 -20.45
CA CYS A 85 13.90 -19.06 -19.95
C CYS A 85 14.09 -19.99 -21.15
N GLY A 86 15.26 -19.93 -21.79
CA GLY A 86 15.68 -20.97 -22.71
C GLY A 86 15.50 -22.35 -22.08
N GLU A 87 15.44 -23.39 -22.91
CA GLU A 87 15.30 -24.77 -22.45
C GLU A 87 16.19 -25.02 -21.24
N LEU A 88 15.55 -25.27 -20.09
CA LEU A 88 16.28 -25.65 -18.90
C LEU A 88 16.94 -26.99 -19.21
N PRO A 89 18.24 -27.19 -18.91
CA PRO A 89 18.96 -28.44 -19.17
C PRO A 89 18.56 -29.53 -18.17
N ILE A 90 17.27 -29.62 -17.85
CA ILE A 90 16.69 -30.46 -16.82
C ILE A 90 15.48 -31.15 -17.41
N SER A 91 15.37 -32.45 -17.19
CA SER A 91 14.24 -33.22 -17.68
C SER A 91 12.94 -32.82 -16.98
N GLN A 92 11.81 -33.02 -17.66
CA GLN A 92 10.50 -32.76 -17.08
C GLN A 92 10.27 -33.62 -15.82
N GLU A 93 10.73 -34.88 -15.83
CA GLU A 93 10.64 -35.78 -14.69
C GLU A 93 11.43 -35.25 -13.48
N ASP A 94 12.63 -34.70 -13.72
CA ASP A 94 13.46 -34.12 -12.65
C ASP A 94 12.80 -32.88 -12.03
N LEU A 95 12.09 -32.07 -12.83
CA LEU A 95 11.32 -30.93 -12.33
C LEU A 95 10.20 -31.38 -11.41
N GLU A 96 9.44 -32.39 -11.82
CA GLU A 96 8.32 -32.94 -11.05
C GLU A 96 8.81 -33.55 -9.73
N GLN A 97 9.93 -34.29 -9.76
CA GLN A 97 10.55 -34.83 -8.55
C GLN A 97 11.01 -33.73 -7.59
N ARG A 98 11.62 -32.66 -8.10
CA ARG A 98 12.02 -31.50 -7.29
C ARG A 98 10.80 -30.80 -6.70
N GLN A 99 9.74 -30.63 -7.47
CA GLN A 99 8.48 -30.04 -7.00
C GLN A 99 7.89 -30.85 -5.84
N ILE A 100 7.80 -32.17 -6.00
CA ILE A 100 7.27 -33.07 -4.96
C ILE A 100 8.15 -33.01 -3.70
N THR A 101 9.47 -33.03 -3.87
CA THR A 101 10.42 -32.91 -2.76
C THR A 101 10.22 -31.62 -1.98
N ILE A 102 10.10 -30.48 -2.67
CA ILE A 102 9.85 -29.18 -2.03
C ILE A 102 8.50 -29.19 -1.29
N LEU A 103 7.44 -29.70 -1.92
CA LEU A 103 6.11 -29.76 -1.29
C LEU A 103 6.10 -30.65 -0.05
N ASN A 104 6.83 -31.77 -0.07
CA ASN A 104 6.94 -32.65 1.08
C ASN A 104 7.75 -32.00 2.22
N ASN A 105 8.83 -31.29 1.91
CA ASN A 105 9.62 -30.55 2.91
C ASN A 105 8.82 -29.41 3.58
N LEU A 106 7.80 -28.88 2.90
CA LEU A 106 6.93 -27.84 3.46
C LEU A 106 5.81 -28.38 4.35
N LYS A 107 5.47 -29.67 4.25
CA LYS A 107 4.46 -30.31 5.10
C LYS A 107 5.04 -30.50 6.49
N LEU A 108 4.33 -29.98 7.48
CA LEU A 108 4.68 -30.10 8.89
C LEU A 108 3.53 -30.77 9.63
N SER A 109 3.88 -31.60 10.60
CA SER A 109 2.93 -32.13 11.58
C SER A 109 2.42 -31.02 12.51
N VAL A 110 1.30 -31.26 13.18
CA VAL A 110 0.71 -30.30 14.13
C VAL A 110 1.69 -29.92 15.25
N GLN A 111 2.51 -30.88 15.69
CA GLN A 111 3.53 -30.65 16.72
C GLN A 111 4.64 -29.72 16.22
N GLU A 112 5.13 -29.94 15.00
CA GLU A 112 6.14 -29.09 14.37
C GLU A 112 5.61 -27.69 14.08
N ILE A 113 4.34 -27.55 13.71
CA ILE A 113 3.68 -26.24 13.53
C ILE A 113 3.72 -25.44 14.84
N ASN A 114 3.36 -26.06 15.97
CA ASN A 114 3.39 -25.39 17.28
C ASN A 114 4.82 -25.03 17.71
N LEU A 115 5.80 -25.89 17.44
CA LEU A 115 7.20 -25.59 17.73
C LEU A 115 7.72 -24.43 16.86
N LEU A 116 7.33 -24.40 15.59
CA LEU A 116 7.73 -23.35 14.67
C LEU A 116 7.11 -22.00 15.04
N GLU A 117 5.83 -22.00 15.44
CA GLU A 117 5.15 -20.81 15.96
C GLU A 117 5.91 -20.23 17.15
N ARG A 118 6.27 -21.06 18.15
CA ARG A 118 7.07 -20.64 19.30
C ARG A 118 8.45 -20.09 18.93
N LYS A 119 9.15 -20.72 17.98
CA LYS A 119 10.46 -20.27 17.50
C LYS A 119 10.41 -18.95 16.75
N THR A 120 9.26 -18.60 16.19
CA THR A 120 9.10 -17.43 15.32
C THR A 120 8.21 -16.34 15.92
N ILE A 121 8.00 -16.36 17.24
CA ILE A 121 7.24 -15.34 18.00
C ILE A 121 7.74 -13.93 17.71
N ASP A 122 9.06 -13.74 17.55
CA ASP A 122 9.67 -12.44 17.31
C ASP A 122 9.48 -11.91 15.87
N GLN A 123 8.77 -12.66 15.02
CA GLN A 123 8.39 -12.28 13.66
C GLN A 123 9.60 -11.76 12.86
N ALA A 124 9.54 -10.50 12.41
CA ALA A 124 10.55 -9.88 11.55
C ALA A 124 11.93 -9.74 12.20
N LYS A 125 12.06 -9.92 13.52
CA LYS A 125 13.35 -9.93 14.22
C LYS A 125 14.02 -11.30 14.26
N SER A 126 13.29 -12.36 13.90
CA SER A 126 13.80 -13.72 13.85
C SER A 126 14.22 -14.09 12.43
N ASP A 127 15.45 -14.56 12.26
CA ASP A 127 15.93 -15.06 10.97
C ASP A 127 15.18 -16.33 10.55
N ASP A 128 14.71 -17.12 11.51
CA ASP A 128 13.90 -18.32 11.26
C ASP A 128 12.56 -17.96 10.62
N TRP A 129 11.95 -16.84 11.04
CA TRP A 129 10.72 -16.35 10.43
C TRP A 129 10.90 -15.96 8.97
N HIS A 130 12.00 -15.29 8.63
CA HIS A 130 12.31 -14.93 7.24
C HIS A 130 12.58 -16.19 6.40
N ARG A 131 13.37 -17.13 6.92
CA ARG A 131 13.69 -18.39 6.24
C ARG A 131 12.45 -19.21 5.90
N GLU A 132 11.54 -19.39 6.86
CA GLU A 132 10.30 -20.14 6.64
C GLU A 132 9.38 -19.45 5.62
N ARG A 133 9.29 -18.12 5.67
CA ARG A 133 8.41 -17.36 4.75
C ARG A 133 8.92 -17.33 3.32
N LYS A 134 10.22 -17.45 3.09
CA LYS A 134 10.84 -17.44 1.76
C LYS A 134 10.31 -18.54 0.83
N HIS A 135 10.00 -19.70 1.39
CA HIS A 135 9.53 -20.87 0.63
C HIS A 135 8.01 -21.09 0.73
N ARG A 136 7.27 -20.19 1.40
CA ARG A 136 5.84 -20.35 1.68
C ARG A 136 5.02 -19.22 1.08
N LEU A 137 3.82 -19.55 0.60
CA LEU A 137 2.85 -18.55 0.16
C LEU A 137 2.16 -17.93 1.38
N THR A 138 2.60 -16.74 1.77
CA THR A 138 2.06 -16.03 2.93
C THR A 138 0.70 -15.41 2.63
N ALA A 139 -0.12 -15.16 3.66
CA ALA A 139 -1.48 -14.60 3.49
C ALA A 139 -1.52 -13.30 2.66
N SER A 140 -0.55 -12.40 2.86
CA SER A 140 -0.44 -11.15 2.09
C SER A 140 -0.13 -11.39 0.61
N ASN A 141 0.68 -12.41 0.30
CA ASN A 141 0.99 -12.81 -1.07
C ASN A 141 -0.16 -13.59 -1.70
N PHE A 142 -0.86 -14.44 -0.93
CA PHE A 142 -2.01 -15.21 -1.39
C PHE A 142 -3.13 -14.29 -1.92
N GLY A 143 -3.48 -13.24 -1.18
CA GLY A 143 -4.48 -12.27 -1.63
C GLY A 143 -4.09 -11.56 -2.95
N ARG A 144 -2.79 -11.35 -3.20
CA ARG A 144 -2.30 -10.80 -4.47
C ARG A 144 -2.46 -11.79 -5.62
N VAL A 145 -2.16 -13.08 -5.37
CA VAL A 145 -2.34 -14.15 -6.36
C VAL A 145 -3.82 -14.33 -6.71
N CYS A 146 -4.71 -14.38 -5.72
CA CYS A 146 -6.16 -14.55 -5.96
C CYS A 146 -6.81 -13.38 -6.70
N LYS A 147 -6.27 -12.16 -6.55
CA LYS A 147 -6.80 -10.95 -7.21
C LYS A 147 -6.14 -10.66 -8.56
N LEU A 148 -5.21 -11.51 -9.00
CA LEU A 148 -4.51 -11.32 -10.26
C LEU A 148 -5.51 -11.49 -11.42
N ARG A 149 -5.56 -10.50 -12.33
CA ARG A 149 -6.40 -10.59 -13.52
C ARG A 149 -5.77 -11.55 -14.52
N SER A 150 -6.60 -12.21 -15.33
CA SER A 150 -6.15 -13.15 -16.37
C SER A 150 -5.17 -12.51 -17.37
N ASN A 151 -5.32 -11.21 -17.63
CA ASN A 151 -4.46 -10.45 -18.54
C ASN A 151 -3.18 -9.88 -17.89
N THR A 152 -2.97 -10.08 -16.58
CA THR A 152 -1.77 -9.58 -15.90
C THR A 152 -0.65 -10.62 -15.95
N PRO A 153 0.58 -10.25 -16.37
CA PRO A 153 1.69 -11.19 -16.45
C PRO A 153 2.06 -11.73 -15.06
N ARG A 154 2.06 -13.06 -14.92
CA ARG A 154 2.37 -13.77 -13.67
C ARG A 154 3.83 -13.59 -13.22
N ILE A 155 4.73 -13.30 -14.17
CA ILE A 155 6.18 -13.21 -13.96
C ILE A 155 6.55 -12.21 -12.87
N ASN A 156 5.96 -11.02 -12.90
CA ASN A 156 6.27 -9.98 -11.92
C ASN A 156 5.80 -10.38 -10.51
N THR A 157 4.67 -11.07 -10.42
CA THR A 157 4.18 -11.64 -9.16
C THR A 157 5.10 -12.72 -8.64
N ILE A 158 5.58 -13.63 -9.51
CA ILE A 158 6.55 -14.68 -9.14
C ILE A 158 7.87 -14.05 -8.70
N LYS A 159 8.40 -13.09 -9.46
CA LYS A 159 9.64 -12.37 -9.12
C LYS A 159 9.54 -11.70 -7.75
N TYR A 160 8.41 -11.06 -7.49
CA TYR A 160 8.14 -10.44 -6.20
C TYR A 160 8.09 -11.46 -5.05
N ILE A 161 7.40 -12.59 -5.25
CA ILE A 161 7.27 -13.62 -4.20
C ILE A 161 8.62 -14.28 -3.89
N LEU A 162 9.41 -14.62 -4.92
CA LEU A 162 10.63 -15.41 -4.75
C LEU A 162 11.89 -14.56 -4.49
N TYR A 163 11.96 -13.33 -5.01
CA TYR A 163 13.18 -12.52 -5.01
C TYR A 163 13.01 -11.13 -4.39
N SER A 164 11.91 -10.85 -3.68
CA SER A 164 11.66 -9.52 -3.08
C SER A 164 12.84 -9.01 -2.23
N GLU A 165 13.50 -9.87 -1.45
CA GLU A 165 14.64 -9.49 -0.61
C GLU A 165 15.90 -9.08 -1.39
N VAL A 166 16.05 -9.56 -2.64
CA VAL A 166 17.22 -9.27 -3.48
C VAL A 166 17.11 -7.88 -4.11
N PHE A 167 15.88 -7.40 -4.33
CA PHE A 167 15.62 -6.15 -5.04
C PHE A 167 15.27 -4.97 -4.13
N THR A 168 15.05 -5.19 -2.83
CA THR A 168 14.92 -4.09 -1.87
C THR A 168 16.31 -3.59 -1.45
N PRO A 169 16.71 -2.36 -1.79
CA PRO A 169 17.95 -1.81 -1.28
C PRO A 169 17.88 -1.79 0.25
N LYS A 170 18.80 -2.52 0.90
CA LYS A 170 19.01 -2.40 2.34
C LYS A 170 19.43 -0.97 2.59
N THR A 171 18.49 -0.15 3.06
CA THR A 171 18.84 1.17 3.56
C THR A 171 19.66 0.93 4.80
N ALA A 172 20.97 1.13 4.72
CA ALA A 172 21.85 1.03 5.87
C ALA A 172 21.30 1.97 6.94
N ALA A 173 20.97 1.43 8.12
CA ALA A 173 20.62 2.24 9.26
C ALA A 173 21.81 3.17 9.53
N MET A 174 21.59 4.48 9.42
CA MET A 174 22.59 5.45 9.86
C MET A 174 22.69 5.31 11.39
N THR A 175 23.75 4.65 11.84
CA THR A 175 24.23 4.64 13.22
C THR A 175 24.70 6.02 13.63
#